data_AF-A0A1F9E667-F1
#
_entry.id   AF-A0A1F9E667-F1
#
_cell.length_a   1.000
_cell.length_b   1.000
_cell.length_c   1.000
_cell.angle_alpha   90.00
_cell.angle_beta   90.00
_cell.angle_gamma   90.00
#
_symmetry.space_group_name_H-M   'P 1'
#
loop_
_entity.id
_entity.type
_entity.pdbx_description
1 polymer ?
#
loop_
_entity_poly.entity_id
_entity_poly.type
_entity_poly.pdbx_seq_one_letter_code
_entity_poly.pdbx_strand_id
1 'polypeptide(L)'
;MDIKIDVKETSLCERKISVEIPVSLIEEEMQRYFSSLSREVRLKGFREGKAPMEIIKVQFQGEVSRKTISHLIEKTYEKVLMDYKLFPVTQPKIKADTWKEGTPFQYTAIVEVKPELEVKDYQGIPLQKEKIKIDPKKIQDSLEELRQSKSQLKLIASPRAAQEKDFVVIDFEGTVDGKSFPGGSAKNLLYEIGSHQFVPDFEEGLKNMKPSEEKEINVQFPSDFHEKKLADKKTLFKVKLLEIKEKETPALDDALAKQFDGCQTLHDLKEKVKKDLTTYEERRIQKLAEENALKYVVEKNKFTPPSSMVTRQYDFLMDDSKKRLEHMGAPKEKLEEELQKWAQNLKEKAQFDVCVALLLEAIAKKEKLEINEKELDEALEKLAKQSGGTLTQIKAYYKDKGYLSQIRWQLLQEKTIAVLISKAKIKEID
;
A
#
# COMPACT_ATOMS: atom_id res chain seq x y z
N MET A 1 -18.84 44.04 11.41
CA MET A 1 -17.66 43.44 12.10
C MET A 1 -16.46 43.86 11.31
N ASP A 2 -15.79 44.92 11.74
CA ASP A 2 -14.63 45.50 11.04
C ASP A 2 -13.36 44.75 11.47
N ILE A 3 -13.32 43.47 11.12
CA ILE A 3 -12.12 42.64 11.25
C ILE A 3 -11.28 42.93 9.99
N LYS A 4 -9.99 43.25 10.16
CA LYS A 4 -9.10 43.38 9.00
C LYS A 4 -8.55 42.01 8.65
N ILE A 5 -8.72 41.62 7.40
CA ILE A 5 -8.26 40.34 6.86
C ILE A 5 -7.34 40.63 5.69
N ASP A 6 -6.15 40.05 5.71
CA ASP A 6 -5.17 40.07 4.62
C ASP A 6 -4.85 38.62 4.24
N VAL A 7 -5.22 38.22 3.01
CA VAL A 7 -4.91 36.88 2.49
C VAL A 7 -3.85 37.02 1.41
N LYS A 8 -2.67 36.44 1.65
CA LYS A 8 -1.54 36.44 0.74
C LYS A 8 -1.26 35.06 0.20
N GLU A 9 -1.04 34.98 -1.11
CA GLU A 9 -0.56 33.76 -1.76
C GLU A 9 0.96 33.67 -1.60
N THR A 10 1.43 32.72 -0.82
CA THR A 10 2.88 32.49 -0.60
C THR A 10 3.44 31.48 -1.60
N SER A 11 2.60 30.56 -2.08
CA SER A 11 2.89 29.65 -3.19
C SER A 11 1.59 29.20 -3.86
N LEU A 12 1.69 28.40 -4.92
CA LEU A 12 0.54 27.80 -5.60
C LEU A 12 -0.43 27.10 -4.62
N CYS A 13 0.13 26.43 -3.61
CA CYS A 13 -0.60 25.57 -2.66
C CYS A 13 -0.71 26.16 -1.25
N GLU A 14 -0.15 27.34 -0.97
CA GLU A 14 -0.10 27.90 0.39
C GLU A 14 -0.72 29.30 0.43
N ARG A 15 -1.50 29.55 1.47
CA ARG A 15 -2.08 30.85 1.78
C ARG A 15 -1.65 31.27 3.18
N LYS A 16 -1.18 32.51 3.30
CA LYS A 16 -0.92 33.18 4.58
C LYS A 16 -2.08 34.13 4.86
N ILE A 17 -2.83 33.83 5.88
CA ILE A 17 -3.99 34.59 6.33
C ILE A 17 -3.57 35.38 7.57
N SER A 18 -3.62 36.70 7.50
CA SER A 18 -3.39 37.59 8.64
C SER A 18 -4.70 38.25 9.03
N VAL A 19 -5.08 38.10 10.30
CA VAL A 19 -6.34 38.61 10.83
C VAL A 19 -6.06 39.52 12.02
N GLU A 20 -6.64 40.72 12.00
CA GLU A 20 -6.64 41.66 13.10
C GLU A 20 -8.07 41.81 13.64
N ILE A 21 -8.23 41.40 14.90
CA ILE A 21 -9.49 41.44 15.64
C ILE A 21 -9.51 42.74 16.47
N PRO A 22 -10.51 43.61 16.28
CA PRO A 22 -10.60 44.86 17.02
C PRO A 22 -10.95 44.63 18.49
N VAL A 23 -10.49 45.54 19.36
CA VAL A 23 -10.73 45.50 20.82
C VAL A 23 -12.20 45.34 21.16
N SER A 24 -13.07 46.10 20.48
CA SER A 24 -14.51 46.09 20.73
C SER A 24 -15.15 44.69 20.59
N LEU A 25 -14.69 43.90 19.61
CA LEU A 25 -15.20 42.54 19.40
C LEU A 25 -14.68 41.57 20.48
N ILE A 26 -13.45 41.77 20.95
CA ILE A 26 -12.86 40.97 22.04
C ILE A 26 -13.61 41.25 23.34
N GLU A 27 -13.84 42.52 23.67
CA GLU A 27 -14.57 42.93 24.86
C GLU A 27 -16.02 42.42 24.86
N GLU A 28 -16.70 42.46 23.70
CA GLU A 28 -18.05 41.94 23.55
C GLU A 28 -18.11 40.43 23.83
N GLU A 29 -17.22 39.63 23.23
CA GLU A 29 -17.18 38.17 23.48
C GLU A 29 -16.73 37.84 24.91
N MET A 30 -15.78 38.59 25.48
CA MET A 30 -15.40 38.44 26.89
C MET A 30 -16.59 38.70 27.81
N GLN A 31 -17.38 39.74 27.56
CA GLN A 31 -18.57 40.04 28.34
C GLN A 31 -19.60 38.90 28.26
N ARG A 32 -19.77 38.28 27.09
CA ARG A 32 -20.64 37.10 26.93
C ARG A 32 -20.14 35.91 27.74
N TYR A 33 -18.84 35.61 27.70
CA TYR A 33 -18.25 34.54 28.50
C TYR A 33 -18.40 34.80 30.00
N PHE A 34 -18.08 36.01 30.48
CA PHE A 34 -18.30 36.37 31.89
C PHE A 34 -19.77 36.25 32.30
N SER A 35 -20.70 36.65 31.43
CA SER A 35 -22.14 36.54 31.71
C SER A 35 -22.58 35.09 31.83
N SER A 36 -22.09 34.20 30.96
CA SER A 36 -22.34 32.76 31.06
C SER A 36 -21.73 32.18 32.34
N LEU A 37 -20.45 32.47 32.56
CA LEU A 37 -19.69 31.98 33.71
C LEU A 37 -20.32 32.42 35.03
N SER A 38 -20.86 33.64 35.10
CA SER A 38 -21.52 34.15 36.29
C SER A 38 -22.73 33.33 36.73
N ARG A 39 -23.39 32.61 35.81
CA ARG A 39 -24.55 31.76 36.10
C ARG A 39 -24.16 30.38 36.60
N GLU A 40 -22.97 29.89 36.21
CA GLU A 40 -22.51 28.52 36.43
C GLU A 40 -21.51 28.39 37.59
N VAL A 41 -20.75 29.45 37.88
CA VAL A 41 -19.66 29.37 38.85
C VAL A 41 -20.16 29.33 40.30
N ARG A 42 -19.55 28.41 41.06
CA ARG A 42 -19.61 28.35 42.52
C ARG A 42 -18.38 29.00 43.12
N LEU A 43 -18.56 30.15 43.76
CA LEU A 43 -17.52 30.83 44.52
C LEU A 43 -17.73 30.66 46.02
N LYS A 44 -16.65 30.44 46.76
CA LYS A 44 -16.67 30.32 48.22
C LYS A 44 -17.26 31.61 48.82
N GLY A 45 -18.34 31.47 49.59
CA GLY A 45 -19.04 32.60 50.21
C GLY A 45 -20.23 33.14 49.41
N PHE A 46 -20.46 32.69 48.17
CA PHE A 46 -21.61 33.09 47.35
C PHE A 46 -22.44 31.89 46.93
N ARG A 47 -23.78 32.08 46.90
CA ARG A 47 -24.67 31.09 46.27
C ARG A 47 -24.38 31.06 44.77
N GLU A 48 -24.45 29.86 44.18
CA GLU A 48 -24.32 29.65 42.73
C GLU A 48 -25.17 30.66 41.95
N GLY A 49 -24.56 31.32 40.96
CA GLY A 49 -25.23 32.33 40.15
C GLY A 49 -25.38 33.73 40.78
N LYS A 50 -24.88 33.94 42.01
CA LYS A 50 -25.10 35.20 42.78
C LYS A 50 -23.82 35.93 43.18
N ALA A 51 -22.66 35.48 42.72
CA ALA A 51 -21.42 36.21 42.96
C ALA A 51 -21.39 37.53 42.16
N PRO A 52 -20.90 38.64 42.75
CA PRO A 52 -20.70 39.89 42.03
C PRO A 52 -19.77 39.75 40.82
N MET A 53 -20.10 40.43 39.73
CA MET A 53 -19.37 40.34 38.46
C MET A 53 -17.91 40.78 38.58
N GLU A 54 -17.60 41.77 39.43
CA GLU A 54 -16.23 42.24 39.63
C GLU A 54 -15.31 41.15 40.21
N ILE A 55 -15.81 40.36 41.17
CA ILE A 55 -15.05 39.26 41.78
C ILE A 55 -14.80 38.15 40.75
N ILE A 56 -15.82 37.84 39.94
CA ILE A 56 -15.70 36.85 38.86
C ILE A 56 -14.67 37.29 37.82
N LYS A 57 -14.71 38.56 37.41
CA LYS A 57 -13.74 39.12 36.45
C LYS A 57 -12.32 38.98 36.98
N VAL A 58 -12.05 39.42 38.21
CA VAL A 58 -10.72 39.33 38.82
C VAL A 58 -10.22 37.88 38.89
N GLN A 59 -11.07 36.95 39.31
CA GLN A 59 -10.67 35.56 39.51
C GLN A 59 -10.50 34.77 38.20
N PHE A 60 -11.33 35.04 37.19
CA PHE A 60 -11.38 34.25 35.95
C PHE A 60 -10.86 34.98 34.71
N GLN A 61 -10.33 36.21 34.83
CA GLN A 61 -9.82 37.02 33.70
C GLN A 61 -8.93 36.19 32.77
N GLY A 62 -7.87 35.57 33.30
CA GLY A 62 -6.91 34.83 32.47
C GLY A 62 -7.49 33.59 31.79
N GLU A 63 -8.53 32.97 32.35
CA GLU A 63 -9.23 31.85 31.71
C GLU A 63 -10.17 32.34 30.61
N VAL A 64 -10.98 33.36 30.92
CA VAL A 64 -11.94 33.96 29.98
C VAL A 64 -11.21 34.58 28.80
N SER A 65 -10.10 35.28 29.00
CA SER A 65 -9.30 35.84 27.91
C SER A 65 -8.77 34.76 26.99
N ARG A 66 -8.20 33.66 27.53
CA ARG A 66 -7.71 32.54 26.70
C ARG A 66 -8.83 31.87 25.91
N LYS A 67 -9.96 31.58 26.55
CA LYS A 67 -11.14 31.00 25.88
C LYS A 67 -11.69 31.92 24.79
N THR A 68 -11.78 33.22 25.09
CA THR A 68 -12.28 34.23 24.14
C THR A 68 -11.38 34.32 22.91
N ILE A 69 -10.07 34.42 23.11
CA ILE A 69 -9.11 34.50 22.01
C ILE A 69 -9.14 33.22 21.16
N SER A 70 -9.14 32.03 21.77
CA SER A 70 -9.25 30.76 21.02
C SER A 70 -10.54 30.70 20.21
N HIS A 71 -11.69 31.05 20.81
CA HIS A 71 -12.98 31.06 20.12
C HIS A 71 -13.01 32.07 18.96
N LEU A 72 -12.46 33.26 19.17
CA LEU A 72 -12.37 34.29 18.15
C LEU A 72 -11.45 33.87 16.99
N ILE A 73 -10.33 33.19 17.26
CA ILE A 73 -9.48 32.62 16.21
C ILE A 73 -10.30 31.63 15.37
N GLU A 74 -10.96 30.65 15.99
CA GLU A 74 -11.77 29.65 15.28
C GLU A 74 -12.85 30.29 14.41
N LYS A 75 -13.65 31.18 15.02
CA LYS A 75 -14.77 31.86 14.36
C LYS A 75 -14.33 32.75 13.22
N THR A 76 -13.27 33.54 13.41
CA THR A 76 -12.76 34.44 12.36
C THR A 76 -12.06 33.66 11.26
N TYR A 77 -11.34 32.58 11.58
CA TYR A 77 -10.71 31.72 10.60
C TYR A 77 -11.75 31.01 9.72
N GLU A 78 -12.79 30.42 10.31
CA GLU A 78 -13.88 29.79 9.57
C GLU A 78 -14.58 30.79 8.64
N LYS A 79 -14.83 32.01 9.13
CA LYS A 79 -15.36 33.09 8.31
C LYS A 79 -14.45 33.42 7.13
N VAL A 80 -13.13 33.53 7.33
CA VAL A 80 -12.17 33.79 6.25
C VAL A 80 -12.22 32.67 5.20
N LEU A 81 -12.27 31.40 5.62
CA LEU A 81 -12.38 30.28 4.70
C LEU A 81 -13.65 30.37 3.83
N MET A 82 -14.78 30.75 4.42
CA MET A 82 -16.05 30.92 3.69
C MET A 82 -16.01 32.12 2.74
N ASP A 83 -15.61 33.29 3.24
CA ASP A 83 -15.59 34.56 2.48
C ASP A 83 -14.66 34.47 1.26
N TYR A 84 -13.50 33.83 1.42
CA TYR A 84 -12.50 33.66 0.36
C TYR A 84 -12.61 32.31 -0.38
N LYS A 85 -13.62 31.49 -0.06
CA LYS A 85 -13.86 30.15 -0.65
C LYS A 85 -12.59 29.27 -0.66
N LEU A 86 -11.84 29.31 0.43
CA LEU A 86 -10.62 28.53 0.58
C LEU A 86 -10.97 27.12 1.06
N PHE A 87 -10.45 26.12 0.35
CA PHE A 87 -10.64 24.70 0.68
C PHE A 87 -9.32 24.14 1.21
N PRO A 88 -9.08 24.21 2.53
CA PRO A 88 -7.83 23.78 3.12
C PRO A 88 -7.71 22.26 3.09
N VAL A 89 -6.53 21.75 2.76
CA VAL A 89 -6.25 20.30 2.75
C VAL A 89 -5.79 19.80 4.13
N THR A 90 -5.42 20.71 5.03
CA THR A 90 -5.04 20.44 6.42
C THR A 90 -5.48 21.54 7.37
N GLN A 91 -5.41 21.25 8.67
CA GLN A 91 -5.56 22.27 9.69
C GLN A 91 -4.46 23.34 9.55
N PRO A 92 -4.80 24.64 9.77
CA PRO A 92 -3.84 25.72 9.64
C PRO A 92 -2.78 25.65 10.74
N LYS A 93 -1.56 26.08 10.41
CA LYS A 93 -0.55 26.43 11.40
C LYS A 93 -0.81 27.85 11.86
N ILE A 94 -1.39 27.98 13.05
CA ILE A 94 -1.71 29.28 13.66
C ILE A 94 -0.51 29.76 14.47
N LYS A 95 -0.07 30.99 14.17
CA LYS A 95 0.90 31.75 14.95
C LYS A 95 0.18 32.96 15.53
N ALA A 96 0.15 33.04 16.85
CA ALA A 96 -0.43 34.14 17.59
C ALA A 96 0.46 34.50 18.76
N ASP A 97 0.62 35.80 19.02
CA ASP A 97 1.29 36.29 20.20
C ASP A 97 0.33 36.32 21.40
N THR A 98 0.87 36.42 22.61
CA THR A 98 0.05 36.61 23.81
C THR A 98 -0.72 37.93 23.70
N TRP A 99 -2.04 37.85 23.74
CA TRP A 99 -2.91 39.02 23.73
C TRP A 99 -2.68 39.90 24.97
N LYS A 100 -2.68 41.22 24.78
CA LYS A 100 -2.62 42.22 25.86
C LYS A 100 -3.97 42.92 25.98
N GLU A 101 -4.44 43.07 27.21
CA GLU A 101 -5.72 43.73 27.49
C GLU A 101 -5.77 45.15 26.92
N GLY A 102 -6.93 45.53 26.38
CA GLY A 102 -7.14 46.84 25.74
C GLY A 102 -6.46 47.01 24.38
N THR A 103 -5.82 45.97 23.83
CA THR A 103 -5.16 46.02 22.51
C THR A 103 -5.85 45.13 21.48
N PRO A 104 -5.83 45.49 20.17
CA PRO A 104 -6.27 44.60 19.12
C PRO A 104 -5.49 43.28 19.15
N PHE A 105 -6.13 42.19 18.75
CA PHE A 105 -5.48 40.90 18.66
C PHE A 105 -5.16 40.54 17.22
N GLN A 106 -3.91 40.14 16.95
CA GLN A 106 -3.49 39.72 15.63
C GLN A 106 -3.01 38.27 15.66
N TYR A 107 -3.42 37.50 14.65
CA TYR A 107 -2.86 36.18 14.40
C TYR A 107 -2.60 35.96 12.92
N THR A 108 -1.69 35.04 12.63
CA THR A 108 -1.42 34.56 11.28
C THR A 108 -1.71 33.07 11.21
N ALA A 109 -2.56 32.66 10.27
CA ALA A 109 -2.78 31.28 9.90
C ALA A 109 -2.07 30.98 8.58
N ILE A 110 -1.20 29.97 8.57
CA ILE A 110 -0.62 29.41 7.35
C ILE A 110 -1.38 28.14 7.02
N VAL A 111 -1.97 28.09 5.83
CA VAL A 111 -2.79 26.97 5.40
C VAL A 111 -2.42 26.51 4.01
N GLU A 112 -2.40 25.19 3.83
CA GLU A 112 -2.27 24.58 2.51
C GLU A 112 -3.66 24.42 1.89
N VAL A 113 -3.80 24.86 0.64
CA VAL A 113 -5.03 24.77 -0.16
C VAL A 113 -4.79 23.89 -1.38
N LYS A 114 -5.86 23.30 -1.91
CA LYS A 114 -5.78 22.62 -3.21
C LYS A 114 -5.40 23.64 -4.29
N PRO A 115 -4.39 23.35 -5.13
CA PRO A 115 -4.01 24.25 -6.19
C PRO A 115 -5.06 24.26 -7.31
N GLU A 116 -5.30 25.43 -7.90
CA GLU A 116 -5.98 25.53 -9.19
C GLU A 116 -4.95 25.30 -10.29
N LEU A 117 -5.09 24.19 -11.02
CA LEU A 117 -4.11 23.75 -12.02
C LEU A 117 -4.68 23.90 -13.44
N GLU A 118 -3.94 24.60 -14.29
CA GLU A 118 -4.19 24.61 -15.74
C GLU A 118 -3.30 23.57 -16.43
N VAL A 119 -3.88 22.41 -16.77
CA VAL A 119 -3.11 21.32 -17.39
C VAL A 119 -2.89 21.56 -18.88
N LYS A 120 -1.61 21.50 -19.26
CA LYS A 120 -1.08 21.65 -20.62
C LYS A 120 -0.71 20.29 -21.20
N ASP A 121 -0.74 20.18 -22.54
CA ASP A 121 -0.21 19.06 -23.32
C ASP A 121 -0.70 17.64 -22.93
N TYR A 122 -1.88 17.53 -22.32
CA TYR A 122 -2.46 16.23 -21.94
C TYR A 122 -3.21 15.54 -23.09
N GLN A 123 -3.37 16.21 -24.24
CA GLN A 123 -3.97 15.65 -25.45
C GLN A 123 -2.87 15.29 -26.46
N GLY A 124 -3.04 14.19 -27.20
CA GLY A 124 -2.07 13.77 -28.22
C GLY A 124 -0.74 13.27 -27.66
N ILE A 125 -0.73 12.76 -26.42
CA ILE A 125 0.46 12.24 -25.73
C ILE A 125 1.14 11.19 -26.62
N PRO A 126 2.45 11.31 -26.93
CA PRO A 126 3.15 10.31 -27.69
C PRO A 126 3.40 9.07 -26.82
N LEU A 127 2.67 7.99 -27.07
CA LEU A 127 2.82 6.72 -26.36
C LEU A 127 3.36 5.65 -27.30
N GLN A 128 4.21 4.79 -26.76
CA GLN A 128 4.66 3.58 -27.44
C GLN A 128 3.89 2.40 -26.86
N LYS A 129 3.34 1.56 -27.74
CA LYS A 129 2.64 0.33 -27.36
C LYS A 129 3.36 -0.86 -27.96
N GLU A 130 3.84 -1.76 -27.12
CA GLU A 130 4.43 -3.01 -27.58
C GLU A 130 3.37 -3.86 -28.28
N LYS A 131 3.74 -4.50 -29.39
CA LYS A 131 2.88 -5.50 -30.03
C LYS A 131 2.86 -6.76 -29.18
N ILE A 132 1.67 -7.30 -28.98
CA ILE A 132 1.51 -8.57 -28.28
C ILE A 132 1.98 -9.68 -29.21
N LYS A 133 3.14 -10.28 -28.89
CA LYS A 133 3.65 -11.48 -29.53
C LYS A 133 3.85 -12.53 -28.47
N ILE A 134 3.00 -13.56 -28.48
CA ILE A 134 3.16 -14.71 -27.60
C ILE A 134 4.13 -15.67 -28.28
N ASP A 135 5.32 -15.80 -27.69
CA ASP A 135 6.31 -16.79 -28.11
C ASP A 135 5.74 -18.20 -27.90
N PRO A 136 5.71 -19.06 -28.94
CA PRO A 136 5.34 -20.47 -28.80
C PRO A 136 6.10 -21.19 -27.68
N LYS A 137 7.35 -20.79 -27.42
CA LYS A 137 8.16 -21.35 -26.34
C LYS A 137 7.55 -21.05 -24.96
N LYS A 138 7.07 -19.83 -24.71
CA LYS A 138 6.38 -19.48 -23.45
C LYS A 138 5.14 -20.34 -23.23
N ILE A 139 4.39 -20.65 -24.29
CA ILE A 139 3.22 -21.55 -24.20
C ILE A 139 3.67 -22.95 -23.79
N GLN A 140 4.74 -23.46 -24.40
CA GLN A 140 5.28 -24.78 -24.07
C GLN A 140 5.81 -24.83 -22.64
N ASP A 141 6.55 -23.81 -22.20
CA ASP A 141 7.10 -23.71 -20.85
C ASP A 141 5.96 -23.68 -19.81
N SER A 142 4.91 -22.89 -20.04
CA SER A 142 3.73 -22.86 -19.17
C SER A 142 2.96 -24.20 -19.16
N LEU A 143 2.85 -24.88 -20.30
CA LEU A 143 2.25 -26.22 -20.35
C LEU A 143 3.07 -27.24 -19.54
N GLU A 144 4.39 -27.14 -19.60
CA GLU A 144 5.28 -27.99 -18.82
C GLU A 144 5.16 -27.70 -17.32
N GLU A 145 5.09 -26.44 -16.91
CA GLU A 145 4.84 -26.07 -15.51
C GLU A 145 3.50 -26.62 -15.00
N LEU A 146 2.43 -26.49 -15.79
CA LEU A 146 1.13 -27.07 -15.46
C LEU A 146 1.20 -28.59 -15.36
N ARG A 147 1.93 -29.25 -16.26
CA ARG A 147 2.16 -30.69 -16.23
C ARG A 147 2.91 -31.12 -14.96
N GLN A 148 3.97 -30.41 -14.61
CA GLN A 148 4.77 -30.65 -13.40
C GLN A 148 3.96 -30.43 -12.11
N SER A 149 3.01 -29.48 -12.11
CA SER A 149 2.12 -29.22 -10.97
C SER A 149 1.15 -30.38 -10.68
N LYS A 150 0.89 -31.23 -11.68
CA LYS A 150 0.01 -32.40 -11.57
C LYS A 150 0.77 -33.71 -11.36
N SER A 151 2.10 -33.65 -11.22
CA SER A 151 2.89 -34.83 -10.90
C SER A 151 2.53 -35.38 -9.52
N GLN A 152 2.54 -36.70 -9.41
CA GLN A 152 2.32 -37.41 -8.15
C GLN A 152 3.60 -38.16 -7.76
N LEU A 153 3.84 -38.26 -6.45
CA LEU A 153 4.91 -39.09 -5.93
C LEU A 153 4.39 -40.51 -5.73
N LYS A 154 4.93 -41.46 -6.49
CA LYS A 154 4.61 -42.89 -6.36
C LYS A 154 5.81 -43.65 -5.85
N LEU A 155 5.59 -44.69 -5.07
CA LEU A 155 6.65 -45.63 -4.70
C LEU A 155 7.23 -46.26 -5.97
N ILE A 156 8.55 -46.43 -6.00
CA ILE A 156 9.23 -47.05 -7.14
C ILE A 156 8.66 -48.44 -7.43
N ALA A 157 8.34 -48.71 -8.70
CA ALA A 157 7.72 -49.96 -9.12
C ALA A 157 8.69 -51.16 -9.08
N SER A 158 10.00 -50.89 -9.11
CA SER A 158 11.06 -51.92 -9.07
C SER A 158 12.13 -51.54 -8.06
N PRO A 159 12.64 -52.49 -7.27
CA PRO A 159 13.67 -52.22 -6.26
C PRO A 159 14.98 -51.82 -6.95
N ARG A 160 15.27 -50.52 -6.94
CA ARG A 160 16.51 -49.91 -7.41
C ARG A 160 17.07 -48.96 -6.35
N ALA A 161 18.32 -48.57 -6.53
CA ALA A 161 18.95 -47.58 -5.69
C ALA A 161 18.48 -46.16 -6.05
N ALA A 162 18.59 -45.23 -5.10
CA ALA A 162 18.20 -43.84 -5.27
C ALA A 162 19.08 -43.13 -6.31
N GLN A 163 18.44 -42.34 -7.16
CA GLN A 163 19.05 -41.60 -8.25
C GLN A 163 18.70 -40.11 -8.16
N GLU A 164 19.33 -39.29 -8.99
CA GLU A 164 18.99 -37.88 -9.10
C GLU A 164 17.52 -37.69 -9.52
N LYS A 165 16.83 -36.70 -8.94
CA LYS A 165 15.38 -36.42 -9.08
C LYS A 165 14.43 -37.41 -8.42
N ASP A 166 14.93 -38.42 -7.70
CA ASP A 166 14.08 -39.23 -6.83
C ASP A 166 13.72 -38.46 -5.56
N PHE A 167 12.54 -38.77 -5.03
CA PHE A 167 12.08 -38.32 -3.73
C PHE A 167 12.31 -39.42 -2.69
N VAL A 168 13.25 -39.22 -1.78
CA VAL A 168 13.56 -40.18 -0.72
C VAL A 168 12.88 -39.78 0.58
N VAL A 169 12.36 -40.78 1.31
CA VAL A 169 11.92 -40.60 2.69
C VAL A 169 13.05 -41.08 3.58
N ILE A 170 13.62 -40.18 4.38
CA ILE A 170 14.80 -40.46 5.18
C ILE A 170 14.60 -40.10 6.66
N ASP A 171 15.24 -40.89 7.51
CA ASP A 171 15.56 -40.49 8.89
C ASP A 171 17.04 -40.17 8.93
N PHE A 172 17.42 -39.07 9.59
CA PHE A 172 18.84 -38.80 9.82
C PHE A 172 19.12 -38.24 11.20
N GLU A 173 20.33 -38.51 11.67
CA GLU A 173 20.89 -37.92 12.88
C GLU A 173 22.35 -37.51 12.63
N GLY A 174 22.59 -36.21 12.74
CA GLY A 174 23.88 -35.56 12.56
C GLY A 174 24.57 -35.31 13.90
N THR A 175 25.86 -35.62 13.94
CA THR A 175 26.72 -35.39 15.10
C THR A 175 27.99 -34.64 14.70
N VAL A 176 28.35 -33.64 15.51
CA VAL A 176 29.61 -32.89 15.40
C VAL A 176 30.42 -33.23 16.64
N ASP A 177 31.64 -33.75 16.47
CA ASP A 177 32.51 -34.18 17.58
C ASP A 177 31.79 -35.12 18.59
N GLY A 178 30.90 -35.98 18.08
CA GLY A 178 30.13 -36.94 18.87
C GLY A 178 28.91 -36.36 19.60
N LYS A 179 28.54 -35.09 19.37
CA LYS A 179 27.35 -34.44 19.96
C LYS A 179 26.34 -34.05 18.89
N SER A 180 25.07 -34.35 19.12
CA SER A 180 23.95 -33.89 18.27
C SER A 180 23.78 -32.37 18.39
N PHE A 181 23.28 -31.73 17.34
CA PHE A 181 23.07 -30.28 17.29
C PHE A 181 21.64 -29.93 16.84
N PRO A 182 21.11 -28.75 17.22
CA PRO A 182 19.78 -28.32 16.79
C PRO A 182 19.66 -28.26 15.26
N GLY A 183 18.60 -28.84 14.70
CA GLY A 183 18.42 -28.96 13.24
C GLY A 183 19.23 -30.08 12.57
N GLY A 184 20.03 -30.83 13.34
CA GLY A 184 20.85 -31.94 12.85
C GLY A 184 20.12 -33.27 12.77
N SER A 185 18.83 -33.37 13.09
CA SER A 185 18.07 -34.62 12.98
C SER A 185 16.64 -34.39 12.49
N ALA A 186 16.14 -35.36 11.72
CA ALA A 186 14.77 -35.40 11.25
C ALA A 186 14.30 -36.85 11.10
N LYS A 187 12.99 -37.06 11.21
CA LYS A 187 12.35 -38.35 10.94
C LYS A 187 11.26 -38.20 9.88
N ASN A 188 11.11 -39.20 9.02
CA ASN A 188 10.19 -39.25 7.89
C ASN A 188 10.29 -38.01 6.98
N LEU A 189 11.49 -37.47 6.80
CA LEU A 189 11.69 -36.32 5.95
C LEU A 189 11.61 -36.74 4.48
N LEU A 190 10.68 -36.14 3.73
CA LEU A 190 10.64 -36.28 2.28
C LEU A 190 11.61 -35.29 1.65
N TYR A 191 12.51 -35.78 0.81
CA TYR A 191 13.59 -35.00 0.22
C TYR A 191 13.80 -35.34 -1.25
N GLU A 192 13.91 -34.33 -2.12
CA GLU A 192 14.24 -34.49 -3.54
C GLU A 192 15.75 -34.40 -3.75
N ILE A 193 16.35 -35.47 -4.26
CA ILE A 193 17.79 -35.53 -4.58
C ILE A 193 18.07 -34.60 -5.77
N GLY A 194 18.98 -33.63 -5.61
CA GLY A 194 19.27 -32.59 -6.60
C GLY A 194 18.53 -31.27 -6.37
N SER A 195 17.78 -31.13 -5.27
CA SER A 195 17.10 -29.86 -4.91
C SER A 195 18.03 -28.79 -4.34
N HIS A 196 19.27 -29.13 -3.98
CA HIS A 196 20.26 -28.24 -3.38
C HIS A 196 19.82 -27.58 -2.06
N GLN A 197 18.80 -28.14 -1.41
CA GLN A 197 18.39 -27.72 -0.06
C GLN A 197 19.33 -28.28 1.01
N PHE A 198 20.03 -29.39 0.71
CA PHE A 198 21.10 -29.92 1.54
C PHE A 198 22.46 -29.67 0.91
N VAL A 199 23.50 -29.81 1.73
CA VAL A 199 24.88 -29.65 1.28
C VAL A 199 25.26 -30.79 0.32
N PRO A 200 26.11 -30.52 -0.70
CA PRO A 200 26.40 -31.46 -1.79
C PRO A 200 26.84 -32.85 -1.30
N ASP A 201 27.69 -32.92 -0.26
CA ASP A 201 28.18 -34.18 0.30
C ASP A 201 27.04 -35.08 0.82
N PHE A 202 25.99 -34.47 1.38
CA PHE A 202 24.83 -35.20 1.88
C PHE A 202 24.02 -35.80 0.74
N GLU A 203 23.79 -35.04 -0.33
CA GLU A 203 23.08 -35.51 -1.53
C GLU A 203 23.83 -36.63 -2.26
N GLU A 204 25.15 -36.49 -2.42
CA GLU A 204 25.98 -37.54 -3.03
C GLU A 204 25.99 -38.82 -2.18
N GLY A 205 25.95 -38.70 -0.85
CA GLY A 205 25.87 -39.84 0.05
C GLY A 205 24.54 -40.62 -0.07
N LEU A 206 23.44 -39.92 -0.36
CA LEU A 206 22.10 -40.49 -0.57
C LEU A 206 21.98 -41.23 -1.92
N LYS A 207 22.69 -40.76 -2.95
CA LYS A 207 22.72 -41.45 -4.25
C LYS A 207 23.22 -42.89 -4.07
N ASN A 208 22.61 -43.81 -4.79
CA ASN A 208 22.89 -45.25 -4.76
C ASN A 208 22.53 -45.97 -3.44
N MET A 209 21.88 -45.33 -2.47
CA MET A 209 21.28 -46.03 -1.33
C MET A 209 20.01 -46.79 -1.74
N LYS A 210 19.77 -47.95 -1.15
CA LYS A 210 18.55 -48.75 -1.35
C LYS A 210 17.53 -48.49 -0.23
N PRO A 211 16.23 -48.79 -0.46
CA PRO A 211 15.24 -48.77 0.61
C PRO A 211 15.65 -49.64 1.79
N SER A 212 15.39 -49.16 3.01
CA SER A 212 15.81 -49.73 4.30
C SER A 212 17.31 -49.79 4.57
N GLU A 213 18.15 -49.17 3.74
CA GLU A 213 19.60 -49.08 3.97
C GLU A 213 19.94 -47.99 4.97
N GLU A 214 20.91 -48.28 5.84
CA GLU A 214 21.50 -47.32 6.78
C GLU A 214 22.94 -47.05 6.37
N LYS A 215 23.32 -45.77 6.30
CA LYS A 215 24.65 -45.33 5.85
C LYS A 215 25.12 -44.15 6.67
N GLU A 216 26.41 -44.13 6.97
CA GLU A 216 27.06 -42.98 7.59
C GLU A 216 27.65 -42.09 6.48
N ILE A 217 27.21 -40.83 6.42
CA ILE A 217 27.64 -39.85 5.43
C ILE A 217 28.46 -38.79 6.14
N ASN A 218 29.71 -38.60 5.68
CA ASN A 218 30.57 -37.53 6.16
C ASN A 218 30.29 -36.28 5.34
N VAL A 219 29.96 -35.20 6.03
CA VAL A 219 29.56 -33.94 5.42
C VAL A 219 30.46 -32.82 5.93
N GLN A 220 31.00 -32.03 5.02
CA GLN A 220 31.69 -30.79 5.35
C GLN A 220 30.79 -29.59 5.03
N PHE A 221 30.43 -28.83 6.05
CA PHE A 221 29.69 -27.58 5.84
C PHE A 221 30.61 -26.51 5.22
N PRO A 222 30.11 -25.70 4.28
CA PRO A 222 30.90 -24.63 3.67
C PRO A 222 31.18 -23.50 4.69
N SER A 223 32.23 -22.73 4.44
CA SER A 223 32.70 -21.67 5.34
C SER A 223 31.72 -20.49 5.48
N ASP A 224 30.82 -20.32 4.51
CA ASP A 224 29.78 -19.29 4.44
C ASP A 224 28.40 -19.77 4.95
N PHE A 225 28.34 -20.93 5.59
CA PHE A 225 27.09 -21.48 6.12
C PHE A 225 26.42 -20.55 7.14
N HIS A 226 25.09 -20.44 7.07
CA HIS A 226 24.30 -19.50 7.86
C HIS A 226 24.47 -19.68 9.38
N GLU A 227 24.73 -20.90 9.85
CA GLU A 227 25.05 -21.21 11.24
C GLU A 227 26.58 -21.25 11.44
N LYS A 228 27.14 -20.16 11.99
CA LYS A 228 28.59 -20.00 12.22
C LYS A 228 29.23 -21.11 13.07
N LYS A 229 28.43 -21.82 13.87
CA LYS A 229 28.92 -22.92 14.72
C LYS A 229 29.16 -24.23 13.96
N LEU A 230 28.60 -24.35 12.75
CA LEU A 230 28.69 -25.52 11.88
C LEU A 230 29.61 -25.28 10.68
N ALA A 231 29.88 -24.03 10.31
CA ALA A 231 30.83 -23.66 9.25
C ALA A 231 32.20 -24.35 9.43
N ASP A 232 32.73 -24.90 8.34
CA ASP A 232 34.00 -25.65 8.25
C ASP A 232 34.12 -26.90 9.15
N LYS A 233 33.03 -27.32 9.81
CA LYS A 233 33.06 -28.53 10.64
C LYS A 233 32.69 -29.77 9.84
N LYS A 234 33.43 -30.83 10.11
CA LYS A 234 33.10 -32.19 9.65
C LYS A 234 32.00 -32.75 10.55
N THR A 235 30.92 -33.18 9.93
CA THR A 235 29.73 -33.69 10.60
C THR A 235 29.44 -35.08 10.07
N LEU A 236 29.21 -36.03 10.98
CA LEU A 236 28.81 -37.38 10.62
C LEU A 236 27.29 -37.49 10.71
N PHE A 237 26.65 -37.79 9.59
CA PHE A 237 25.21 -38.06 9.53
C PHE A 237 24.96 -39.55 9.40
N LYS A 238 24.24 -40.12 10.35
CA LYS A 238 23.66 -41.45 10.22
C LYS A 238 22.32 -41.29 9.51
N VAL A 239 22.23 -41.80 8.29
CA VAL A 239 21.04 -41.67 7.46
C VAL A 239 20.46 -43.04 7.19
N LYS A 240 19.16 -43.17 7.41
CA LYS A 240 18.36 -44.33 7.05
C LYS A 240 17.41 -43.95 5.93
N LEU A 241 17.51 -44.63 4.80
CA LEU A 241 16.57 -44.47 3.70
C LEU A 241 15.38 -45.40 3.94
N LEU A 242 14.19 -44.85 4.15
CA LEU A 242 12.97 -45.61 4.38
C LEU A 242 12.33 -46.03 3.06
N GLU A 243 12.03 -45.05 2.20
CA GLU A 243 11.32 -45.25 0.94
C GLU A 243 11.94 -44.42 -0.17
N ILE A 244 11.85 -44.91 -1.41
CA ILE A 244 12.14 -44.14 -2.61
C ILE A 244 10.82 -43.97 -3.37
N LYS A 245 10.50 -42.72 -3.70
CA LYS A 245 9.37 -42.32 -4.51
C LYS A 245 9.91 -41.67 -5.78
N GLU A 246 9.28 -41.97 -6.90
CA GLU A 246 9.54 -41.31 -8.17
C GLU A 246 8.41 -40.35 -8.52
N LYS A 247 8.76 -39.26 -9.20
CA LYS A 247 7.82 -38.26 -9.66
C LYS A 247 7.16 -38.76 -10.94
N GLU A 248 5.98 -39.35 -10.81
CA GLU A 248 5.15 -39.70 -11.96
C GLU A 248 4.50 -38.43 -12.50
N THR A 249 5.05 -37.92 -13.58
CA THR A 249 4.51 -36.75 -14.26
C THR A 249 3.59 -37.22 -15.38
N PRO A 250 2.33 -36.76 -15.42
CA PRO A 250 1.39 -37.19 -16.46
C PRO A 250 1.91 -36.86 -17.85
N ALA A 251 1.45 -37.63 -18.83
CA ALA A 251 1.66 -37.32 -20.24
C ALA A 251 0.97 -36.00 -20.59
N LEU A 252 1.54 -35.25 -21.52
CA LEU A 252 0.93 -34.02 -22.04
C LEU A 252 -0.14 -34.41 -23.08
N ASP A 253 -1.32 -34.81 -22.60
CA ASP A 253 -2.42 -35.33 -23.40
C ASP A 253 -3.80 -34.82 -22.95
N ASP A 254 -4.86 -35.32 -23.56
CA ASP A 254 -6.25 -34.94 -23.24
C ASP A 254 -6.66 -35.35 -21.81
N ALA A 255 -6.02 -36.35 -21.20
CA ALA A 255 -6.30 -36.76 -19.83
C ALA A 255 -5.77 -35.73 -18.83
N LEU A 256 -4.59 -35.14 -19.10
CA LEU A 256 -4.09 -34.00 -18.34
C LEU A 256 -5.00 -32.77 -18.51
N ALA A 257 -5.43 -32.48 -19.74
CA ALA A 257 -6.27 -31.31 -20.02
C ALA A 257 -7.57 -31.32 -19.21
N LYS A 258 -8.22 -32.49 -19.06
CA LYS A 258 -9.45 -32.68 -18.27
C LYS A 258 -9.28 -32.36 -16.78
N GLN A 259 -8.06 -32.25 -16.26
CA GLN A 259 -7.81 -31.84 -14.87
C GLN A 259 -7.91 -30.32 -14.66
N PHE A 260 -8.11 -29.57 -15.74
CA PHE A 260 -8.24 -28.11 -15.72
C PHE A 260 -9.64 -27.69 -16.16
N ASP A 261 -10.28 -26.83 -15.36
CA ASP A 261 -11.65 -26.41 -15.61
C ASP A 261 -11.82 -25.79 -17.01
N GLY A 262 -12.83 -26.27 -17.74
CA GLY A 262 -13.18 -25.80 -19.07
C GLY A 262 -12.30 -26.34 -20.21
N CYS A 263 -11.46 -27.35 -19.96
CA CYS A 263 -10.64 -28.01 -20.99
C CYS A 263 -11.05 -29.48 -21.16
N GLN A 264 -11.27 -29.93 -22.41
CA GLN A 264 -11.56 -31.33 -22.71
C GLN A 264 -10.41 -32.03 -23.46
N THR A 265 -9.63 -31.24 -24.20
CA THR A 265 -8.50 -31.67 -25.02
C THR A 265 -7.24 -30.87 -24.72
N LEU A 266 -6.07 -31.40 -25.10
CA LEU A 266 -4.80 -30.69 -25.01
C LEU A 266 -4.81 -29.40 -25.84
N HIS A 267 -5.57 -29.37 -26.94
CA HIS A 267 -5.77 -28.17 -27.73
C HIS A 267 -6.49 -27.08 -26.93
N ASP A 268 -7.55 -27.43 -26.21
CA ASP A 268 -8.27 -26.50 -25.34
C ASP A 268 -7.36 -25.92 -24.25
N LEU A 269 -6.54 -26.77 -23.64
CA LEU A 269 -5.57 -26.35 -22.62
C LEU A 269 -4.54 -25.38 -23.22
N LYS A 270 -4.02 -25.66 -24.41
CA LYS A 270 -3.07 -24.80 -25.11
C LYS A 270 -3.67 -23.45 -25.48
N GLU A 271 -4.91 -23.42 -25.98
CA GLU A 271 -5.61 -22.17 -26.29
C GLU A 271 -5.95 -21.37 -25.02
N LYS A 272 -6.29 -22.05 -23.92
CA LYS A 272 -6.49 -21.40 -22.62
C LYS A 272 -5.20 -20.75 -22.11
N VAL A 273 -4.08 -21.48 -22.10
CA VAL A 273 -2.76 -20.93 -21.71
C VAL A 273 -2.38 -19.74 -22.59
N LYS A 274 -2.57 -19.85 -23.92
CA LYS A 274 -2.32 -18.76 -24.85
C LYS A 274 -3.19 -17.54 -24.55
N LYS A 275 -4.48 -17.72 -24.26
CA LYS A 275 -5.41 -16.64 -23.90
C LYS A 275 -5.01 -15.97 -22.57
N ASP A 276 -4.61 -16.76 -21.59
CA ASP A 276 -4.17 -16.25 -20.28
C ASP A 276 -2.88 -15.44 -20.41
N LEU A 277 -1.89 -15.93 -21.16
CA LEU A 277 -0.66 -15.20 -21.50
C LEU A 277 -0.96 -13.93 -22.29
N THR A 278 -1.87 -13.98 -23.26
CA THR A 278 -2.30 -12.81 -24.03
C THR A 278 -2.94 -11.76 -23.11
N THR A 279 -3.86 -12.16 -22.25
CA THR A 279 -4.54 -11.28 -21.29
C THR A 279 -3.54 -10.67 -20.30
N TYR A 280 -2.55 -11.44 -19.87
CA TYR A 280 -1.47 -10.96 -19.00
C TYR A 280 -0.63 -9.88 -19.69
N GLU A 281 -0.16 -10.13 -20.92
CA GLU A 281 0.62 -9.15 -21.69
C GLU A 281 -0.22 -7.90 -22.03
N GLU A 282 -1.50 -8.06 -22.40
CA GLU A 282 -2.43 -6.94 -22.60
C GLU A 282 -2.50 -6.03 -21.38
N ARG A 283 -2.69 -6.61 -20.19
CA ARG A 283 -2.73 -5.87 -18.93
C ARG A 283 -1.39 -5.20 -18.62
N ARG A 284 -0.27 -5.87 -18.86
CA ARG A 284 1.07 -5.30 -18.65
C ARG A 284 1.30 -4.10 -19.56
N ILE A 285 1.02 -4.25 -20.85
CA ILE A 285 1.19 -3.19 -21.86
C ILE A 285 0.27 -2.01 -21.55
N GLN A 286 -0.98 -2.28 -21.17
CA GLN A 286 -1.91 -1.23 -20.77
C GLN A 286 -1.40 -0.45 -19.55
N LYS A 287 -0.97 -1.14 -18.48
CA LYS A 287 -0.40 -0.48 -17.30
C LYS A 287 0.83 0.36 -17.65
N LEU A 288 1.72 -0.16 -18.49
CA LEU A 288 2.90 0.57 -18.93
C LEU A 288 2.53 1.83 -19.72
N ALA A 289 1.51 1.75 -20.59
CA ALA A 289 1.00 2.91 -21.32
C ALA A 289 0.37 3.95 -20.38
N GLU A 290 -0.41 3.51 -19.38
CA GLU A 290 -0.97 4.37 -18.33
C GLU A 290 0.14 5.08 -17.56
N GLU A 291 1.14 4.35 -17.07
CA GLU A 291 2.27 4.91 -16.34
C GLU A 291 3.06 5.93 -17.17
N ASN A 292 3.34 5.62 -18.43
CA ASN A 292 4.06 6.52 -19.34
C ASN A 292 3.25 7.78 -19.66
N ALA A 293 1.93 7.66 -19.83
CA ALA A 293 1.05 8.81 -20.01
C ALA A 293 1.05 9.73 -18.79
N LEU A 294 0.94 9.15 -17.59
CA LEU A 294 0.98 9.90 -16.33
C LEU A 294 2.32 10.61 -16.13
N LYS A 295 3.44 9.91 -16.37
CA LYS A 295 4.78 10.51 -16.31
C LYS A 295 4.91 11.70 -17.27
N TYR A 296 4.48 11.54 -18.51
CA TYR A 296 4.50 12.63 -19.50
C TYR A 296 3.69 13.85 -19.03
N VAL A 297 2.48 13.63 -18.52
CA VAL A 297 1.62 14.72 -18.01
C VAL A 297 2.28 15.44 -16.82
N VAL A 298 2.86 14.70 -15.87
CA VAL A 298 3.58 15.28 -14.73
C VAL A 298 4.82 16.07 -15.18
N GLU A 299 5.58 15.55 -16.14
CA GLU A 299 6.79 16.22 -16.65
C GLU A 299 6.49 17.53 -17.37
N LYS A 300 5.37 17.60 -18.09
CA LYS A 300 4.91 18.82 -18.77
C LYS A 300 4.27 19.84 -17.82
N ASN A 301 3.78 19.38 -16.67
CA ASN A 301 3.06 20.19 -15.69
C ASN A 301 3.73 20.11 -14.31
N LYS A 302 5.00 20.52 -14.22
CA LYS A 302 5.75 20.49 -12.95
C LYS A 302 5.23 21.58 -12.00
N PHE A 303 4.85 21.16 -10.80
CA PHE A 303 4.52 22.05 -9.68
C PHE A 303 4.89 21.37 -8.35
N THR A 304 4.93 22.15 -7.27
CA THR A 304 5.13 21.62 -5.92
C THR A 304 3.77 21.33 -5.29
N PRO A 305 3.43 20.06 -5.02
CA PRO A 305 2.16 19.70 -4.39
C PRO A 305 2.13 20.12 -2.91
N PRO A 306 0.94 20.22 -2.29
CA PRO A 306 0.81 20.48 -0.86
C PRO A 306 1.59 19.44 -0.03
N SER A 307 2.48 19.89 0.86
CA SER A 307 3.38 19.01 1.62
C SER A 307 2.62 18.07 2.55
N SER A 308 1.45 18.51 3.02
CA SER A 308 0.57 17.70 3.84
C SER A 308 -0.04 16.52 3.09
N MET A 309 -0.42 16.72 1.82
CA MET A 309 -0.93 15.63 0.99
C MET A 309 0.17 14.61 0.70
N VAL A 310 1.39 15.07 0.44
CA VAL A 310 2.56 14.20 0.23
C VAL A 310 2.86 13.38 1.48
N THR A 311 2.88 14.02 2.66
CA THR A 311 3.09 13.32 3.95
C THR A 311 2.03 12.25 4.16
N ARG A 312 0.75 12.57 3.95
CA ARG A 312 -0.35 11.60 4.10
C ARG A 312 -0.24 10.42 3.14
N GLN A 313 0.13 10.67 1.88
CA GLN A 313 0.35 9.62 0.89
C GLN A 313 1.55 8.76 1.25
N TYR A 314 2.63 9.37 1.73
CA TYR A 314 3.81 8.67 2.22
C TYR A 314 3.48 7.73 3.39
N ASP A 315 2.75 8.22 4.39
CA ASP A 315 2.33 7.42 5.55
C ASP A 315 1.46 6.24 5.11
N PHE A 316 0.56 6.45 4.14
CA PHE A 316 -0.25 5.39 3.56
C PHE A 316 0.61 4.33 2.85
N LEU A 317 1.53 4.74 1.99
CA LEU A 317 2.42 3.81 1.28
C LEU A 317 3.35 3.04 2.23
N MET A 318 3.78 3.68 3.31
CA MET A 318 4.59 3.06 4.35
C MET A 318 3.82 1.99 5.12
N ASP A 319 2.60 2.31 5.58
CA ASP A 319 1.73 1.35 6.29
C ASP A 319 1.34 0.16 5.41
N ASP A 320 1.00 0.42 4.14
CA ASP A 320 0.68 -0.60 3.15
C ASP A 320 1.89 -1.53 2.85
N SER A 321 3.09 -0.95 2.74
CA SER A 321 4.33 -1.73 2.56
C SER A 321 4.66 -2.58 3.78
N LYS A 322 4.46 -2.04 4.99
CA LYS A 322 4.64 -2.77 6.25
C LYS A 322 3.70 -3.97 6.33
N LYS A 323 2.41 -3.78 6.05
CA LYS A 323 1.41 -4.86 6.04
C LYS A 323 1.77 -5.97 5.07
N ARG A 324 2.24 -5.64 3.86
CA ARG A 324 2.71 -6.64 2.89
C ARG A 324 3.86 -7.48 3.43
N LEU A 325 4.86 -6.84 4.03
CA LEU A 325 6.02 -7.54 4.59
C LEU A 325 5.63 -8.44 5.79
N GLU A 326 4.72 -7.96 6.64
CA GLU A 326 4.16 -8.76 7.73
C GLU A 326 3.43 -10.00 7.20
N HIS A 327 2.63 -9.86 6.14
CA HIS A 327 1.97 -10.99 5.49
C HIS A 327 2.93 -11.99 4.85
N MET A 328 4.13 -11.55 4.45
CA MET A 328 5.18 -12.41 3.89
C MET A 328 6.03 -13.11 4.98
N GLY A 329 5.77 -12.86 6.27
CA GLY A 329 6.48 -13.51 7.37
C GLY A 329 7.91 -12.99 7.60
N ALA A 330 8.22 -11.77 7.16
CA ALA A 330 9.55 -11.20 7.32
C ALA A 330 9.90 -10.94 8.81
N PRO A 331 11.12 -11.30 9.27
CA PRO A 331 11.54 -11.05 10.65
C PRO A 331 11.67 -9.54 10.92
N LYS A 332 11.25 -9.10 12.12
CA LYS A 332 11.13 -7.69 12.49
C LYS A 332 12.42 -6.89 12.31
N GLU A 333 13.59 -7.48 12.57
CA GLU A 333 14.86 -6.77 12.42
C GLU A 333 15.22 -6.45 10.95
N LYS A 334 14.88 -7.34 10.01
CA LYS A 334 15.08 -7.08 8.56
C LYS A 334 14.07 -6.09 8.00
N LEU A 335 12.88 -6.05 8.60
CA LEU A 335 11.81 -5.14 8.22
C LEU A 335 12.27 -3.67 8.31
N GLU A 336 12.96 -3.31 9.38
CA GLU A 336 13.31 -1.92 9.67
C GLU A 336 14.43 -1.39 8.75
N GLU A 337 15.42 -2.23 8.43
CA GLU A 337 16.46 -1.88 7.45
C GLU A 337 15.91 -1.74 6.02
N GLU A 338 14.99 -2.61 5.61
CA GLU A 338 14.35 -2.52 4.29
C GLU A 338 13.41 -1.31 4.19
N LEU A 339 12.64 -1.03 5.25
CA LEU A 339 11.76 0.14 5.31
C LEU A 339 12.55 1.45 5.21
N GLN A 340 13.74 1.55 5.83
CA GLN A 340 14.59 2.73 5.70
C GLN A 340 15.13 2.92 4.28
N LYS A 341 15.55 1.86 3.61
CA LYS A 341 15.98 1.92 2.20
C LYS A 341 14.84 2.36 1.28
N TRP A 342 13.61 1.96 1.59
CA TRP A 342 12.43 2.33 0.81
C TRP A 342 11.91 3.72 1.12
N ALA A 343 12.14 4.26 2.31
CA ALA A 343 11.61 5.56 2.73
C ALA A 343 11.89 6.69 1.73
N GLN A 344 13.09 6.77 1.15
CA GLN A 344 13.41 7.79 0.15
C GLN A 344 12.62 7.59 -1.16
N ASN A 345 12.59 6.36 -1.68
CA ASN A 345 11.83 6.01 -2.89
C ASN A 345 10.32 6.20 -2.69
N LEU A 346 9.81 5.89 -1.50
CA LEU A 346 8.40 6.07 -1.14
C LEU A 346 8.02 7.55 -1.06
N LYS A 347 8.92 8.42 -0.63
CA LYS A 347 8.66 9.87 -0.59
C LYS A 347 8.56 10.45 -2.00
N GLU A 348 9.47 10.08 -2.89
CA GLU A 348 9.42 10.48 -4.30
C GLU A 348 8.17 9.95 -4.99
N LYS A 349 7.82 8.68 -4.72
CA LYS A 349 6.57 8.08 -5.19
C LYS A 349 5.34 8.80 -4.64
N ALA A 350 5.30 9.12 -3.35
CA ALA A 350 4.19 9.84 -2.75
C ALA A 350 4.01 11.22 -3.37
N GLN A 351 5.10 11.93 -3.63
CA GLN A 351 5.06 13.20 -4.34
C GLN A 351 4.51 13.04 -5.76
N PHE A 352 4.98 12.04 -6.49
CA PHE A 352 4.48 11.72 -7.83
C PHE A 352 2.98 11.38 -7.83
N ASP A 353 2.54 10.50 -6.93
CA ASP A 353 1.14 10.08 -6.80
C ASP A 353 0.22 11.27 -6.49
N VAL A 354 0.64 12.19 -5.61
CA VAL A 354 -0.13 13.40 -5.30
C VAL A 354 -0.18 14.36 -6.50
N CYS A 355 0.92 14.54 -7.21
CA CYS A 355 0.94 15.33 -8.44
C CYS A 355 -0.01 14.74 -9.49
N VAL A 356 0.06 13.44 -9.72
CA VAL A 356 -0.84 12.71 -10.62
C VAL A 356 -2.30 12.92 -10.21
N ALA A 357 -2.62 12.74 -8.93
CA ALA A 357 -3.99 12.87 -8.45
C ALA A 357 -4.57 14.27 -8.69
N LEU A 358 -3.80 15.32 -8.42
CA LEU A 358 -4.22 16.71 -8.63
C LEU A 358 -4.33 17.08 -10.12
N LEU A 359 -3.41 16.58 -10.96
CA LEU A 359 -3.47 16.79 -12.41
C LEU A 359 -4.66 16.06 -13.03
N LEU A 360 -4.93 14.82 -12.64
CA LEU A 360 -6.12 14.08 -13.07
C LEU A 360 -7.40 14.79 -12.63
N GLU A 361 -7.45 15.34 -11.40
CA GLU A 361 -8.58 16.17 -10.95
C GLU A 361 -8.85 17.34 -11.90
N ALA A 362 -7.79 18.06 -12.27
CA ALA A 362 -7.88 19.23 -13.12
C ALA A 362 -8.28 18.87 -14.55
N ILE A 363 -7.78 17.76 -15.09
CA ILE A 363 -8.19 17.23 -16.39
C ILE A 363 -9.65 16.80 -16.37
N ALA A 364 -10.07 16.08 -15.33
CA ALA A 364 -11.46 15.65 -15.14
C ALA A 364 -12.41 16.85 -15.14
N LYS A 365 -12.08 17.92 -14.39
CA LYS A 365 -12.86 19.17 -14.39
C LYS A 365 -12.91 19.83 -15.76
N LYS A 366 -11.77 19.91 -16.47
CA LYS A 366 -11.67 20.51 -17.81
C LYS A 366 -12.49 19.75 -18.86
N GLU A 367 -12.51 18.42 -18.77
CA GLU A 367 -13.27 17.52 -19.64
C GLU A 367 -14.71 17.28 -19.14
N LYS A 368 -15.10 17.87 -18.00
CA LYS A 368 -16.41 17.70 -17.33
C LYS A 368 -16.76 16.23 -17.11
N LEU A 369 -15.76 15.44 -16.68
CA LEU A 369 -15.94 14.04 -16.33
C LEU A 369 -16.57 13.94 -14.95
N GLU A 370 -17.61 13.13 -14.84
CA GLU A 370 -18.27 12.80 -13.60
C GLU A 370 -18.57 11.30 -13.56
N ILE A 371 -18.64 10.76 -12.34
CA ILE A 371 -19.05 9.38 -12.08
C ILE A 371 -20.53 9.37 -11.75
N ASN A 372 -21.31 8.70 -12.60
CA ASN A 372 -22.74 8.55 -12.38
C ASN A 372 -23.03 7.40 -11.39
N GLU A 373 -24.26 7.33 -10.89
CA GLU A 373 -24.66 6.28 -9.94
C GLU A 373 -24.55 4.87 -10.52
N LYS A 374 -24.74 4.68 -11.83
CA LYS A 374 -24.64 3.36 -12.48
C LYS A 374 -23.19 2.85 -12.46
N GLU A 375 -22.24 3.70 -12.83
CA GLU A 375 -20.81 3.39 -12.78
C GLU A 375 -20.35 3.07 -11.35
N LEU A 376 -20.88 3.79 -10.37
CA LEU A 376 -20.63 3.50 -8.95
C LEU A 376 -21.20 2.14 -8.54
N ASP A 377 -22.45 1.85 -8.92
CA ASP A 377 -23.12 0.58 -8.58
C ASP A 377 -22.42 -0.62 -9.23
N GLU A 378 -21.97 -0.50 -10.49
CA GLU A 378 -21.18 -1.52 -11.18
C GLU A 378 -19.85 -1.81 -10.47
N ALA A 379 -19.16 -0.78 -9.98
CA ALA A 379 -17.92 -0.95 -9.22
C ALA A 379 -18.17 -1.64 -7.87
N LEU A 380 -19.23 -1.25 -7.16
CA LEU A 380 -19.62 -1.89 -5.90
C LEU A 380 -20.06 -3.34 -6.11
N GLU A 381 -20.70 -3.66 -7.24
CA GLU A 381 -21.09 -5.03 -7.58
C GLU A 381 -19.86 -5.93 -7.83
N LYS A 382 -18.81 -5.40 -8.47
CA LYS A 382 -17.53 -6.11 -8.63
C LYS A 382 -16.90 -6.43 -7.28
N LEU A 383 -16.89 -5.46 -6.36
CA LEU A 383 -16.41 -5.68 -4.98
C LEU A 383 -17.28 -6.70 -4.23
N ALA A 384 -18.58 -6.72 -4.49
CA ALA A 384 -19.52 -7.70 -3.92
C ALA A 384 -19.21 -9.12 -4.36
N LYS A 385 -18.94 -9.33 -5.65
CA LYS A 385 -18.55 -10.63 -6.18
C LYS A 385 -17.23 -11.13 -5.59
N GLN A 386 -16.28 -10.24 -5.33
CA GLN A 386 -14.97 -10.60 -4.74
C GLN A 386 -15.04 -10.93 -3.25
N SER A 387 -15.92 -10.26 -2.50
CA SER A 387 -16.06 -10.44 -1.05
C SER A 387 -17.16 -11.43 -0.65
N GLY A 388 -17.92 -11.96 -1.61
CA GLY A 388 -19.04 -12.88 -1.37
C GLY A 388 -20.29 -12.22 -0.77
N GLY A 389 -20.42 -10.89 -0.88
CA GLY A 389 -21.54 -10.11 -0.36
C GLY A 389 -22.57 -9.71 -1.41
N THR A 390 -23.66 -9.05 -0.98
CA THR A 390 -24.62 -8.41 -1.89
C THR A 390 -24.30 -6.93 -2.11
N LEU A 391 -24.69 -6.38 -3.26
CA LEU A 391 -24.54 -4.94 -3.57
C LEU A 391 -25.12 -4.06 -2.45
N THR A 392 -26.29 -4.41 -1.93
CA THR A 392 -26.98 -3.65 -0.87
C THR A 392 -26.16 -3.60 0.43
N GLN A 393 -25.61 -4.73 0.86
CA GLN A 393 -24.80 -4.81 2.09
C GLN A 393 -23.50 -4.00 1.96
N ILE A 394 -22.85 -4.09 0.81
CA ILE A 394 -21.61 -3.35 0.54
C ILE A 394 -21.87 -1.87 0.39
N LYS A 395 -22.90 -1.48 -0.37
CA LYS A 395 -23.28 -0.07 -0.52
C LYS A 395 -23.59 0.56 0.84
N ALA A 396 -24.31 -0.14 1.72
CA ALA A 396 -24.55 0.31 3.09
C ALA A 396 -23.24 0.44 3.91
N TYR A 397 -22.38 -0.59 3.88
CA TYR A 397 -21.10 -0.58 4.59
C TYR A 397 -20.20 0.60 4.19
N TYR A 398 -20.01 0.81 2.88
CA TYR A 398 -19.17 1.90 2.37
C TYR A 398 -19.82 3.28 2.54
N LYS A 399 -21.15 3.37 2.59
CA LYS A 399 -21.88 4.61 2.91
C LYS A 399 -21.67 5.00 4.37
N ASP A 400 -21.88 4.06 5.29
CA ASP A 400 -21.79 4.31 6.74
C ASP A 400 -20.35 4.66 7.16
N LYS A 401 -19.35 4.10 6.47
CA LYS A 401 -17.94 4.41 6.68
C LYS A 401 -17.46 5.68 5.95
N GLY A 402 -18.32 6.32 5.15
CA GLY A 402 -17.96 7.51 4.37
C GLY A 402 -16.99 7.25 3.20
N TYR A 403 -16.81 6.00 2.80
CA TYR A 403 -15.87 5.58 1.75
C TYR A 403 -16.43 5.70 0.32
N LEU A 404 -17.73 5.93 0.15
CA LEU A 404 -18.31 6.12 -1.19
C LEU A 404 -17.65 7.26 -1.97
N SER A 405 -17.28 8.36 -1.29
CA SER A 405 -16.59 9.48 -1.93
C SER A 405 -15.21 9.08 -2.44
N GLN A 406 -14.51 8.18 -1.73
CA GLN A 406 -13.22 7.65 -2.14
C GLN A 406 -13.35 6.72 -3.35
N ILE A 407 -14.39 5.88 -3.39
CA ILE A 407 -14.64 5.02 -4.56
C ILE A 407 -14.98 5.87 -5.79
N ARG A 408 -15.87 6.86 -5.64
CA ARG A 408 -16.17 7.79 -6.74
C ARG A 408 -14.91 8.51 -7.23
N TRP A 409 -14.05 8.92 -6.31
CA TRP A 409 -12.77 9.54 -6.64
C TRP A 409 -11.86 8.61 -7.45
N GLN A 410 -11.71 7.36 -7.00
CA GLN A 410 -10.90 6.37 -7.71
C GLN A 410 -11.45 6.09 -9.12
N LEU A 411 -12.76 5.89 -9.25
CA LEU A 411 -13.41 5.70 -10.55
C LEU A 411 -13.23 6.90 -11.47
N LEU A 412 -13.29 8.13 -10.93
CA LEU A 412 -13.04 9.33 -11.70
C LEU A 412 -11.61 9.37 -12.23
N GLN A 413 -10.62 8.98 -11.42
CA GLN A 413 -9.22 8.89 -11.85
C GLN A 413 -9.04 7.84 -12.96
N GLU A 414 -9.58 6.63 -12.78
CA GLU A 414 -9.54 5.56 -13.79
C GLU A 414 -10.17 6.02 -15.11
N LYS A 415 -11.35 6.65 -15.05
CA LYS A 415 -12.05 7.22 -16.22
C LYS A 415 -11.23 8.32 -16.89
N THR A 416 -10.56 9.17 -16.11
CA THR A 416 -9.71 10.25 -16.65
C THR A 416 -8.48 9.67 -17.35
N ILE A 417 -7.84 8.65 -16.78
CA ILE A 417 -6.72 7.92 -17.40
C ILE A 417 -7.16 7.28 -18.71
N ALA A 418 -8.32 6.62 -18.73
CA ALA A 418 -8.86 6.03 -19.96
C ALA A 418 -9.08 7.09 -21.06
N VAL A 419 -9.60 8.26 -20.70
CA VAL A 419 -9.75 9.39 -21.64
C VAL A 419 -8.38 9.88 -22.12
N LEU A 420 -7.39 10.01 -21.24
CA LEU A 420 -6.02 10.39 -21.62
C LEU A 420 -5.41 9.45 -22.65
N ILE A 421 -5.53 8.14 -22.43
CA ILE A 421 -5.04 7.12 -23.36
C ILE A 421 -5.81 7.16 -24.67
N SER A 422 -7.14 7.32 -24.64
CA SER A 422 -7.95 7.38 -25.85
C SER A 422 -7.57 8.57 -26.77
N LYS A 423 -7.07 9.66 -26.17
CA LYS A 423 -6.60 10.86 -26.88
C LYS A 423 -5.10 10.83 -27.17
N ALA A 424 -4.38 9.77 -26.83
CA ALA A 424 -2.95 9.63 -27.06
C ALA A 424 -2.63 9.25 -28.51
N LYS A 425 -1.44 9.65 -28.98
CA LYS A 425 -0.87 9.21 -30.26
C LYS A 425 -0.05 7.94 -30.02
N ILE A 426 -0.68 6.79 -30.26
CA ILE A 426 -0.06 5.49 -30.02
C ILE A 426 0.75 5.07 -31.24
N LYS A 427 2.05 4.83 -31.05
CA LYS A 427 2.93 4.18 -32.03
C LYS A 427 3.22 2.75 -31.57
N GLU A 428 2.94 1.78 -32.43
CA GLU A 428 3.30 0.40 -32.15
C GLU A 428 4.80 0.18 -32.28
N ILE A 429 5.39 -0.51 -31.31
CA ILE A 429 6.79 -0.96 -31.29
C ILE A 429 6.83 -2.49 -31.19
N ASP A 430 7.88 -3.10 -31.76
CA ASP A 430 7.95 -4.54 -31.98
C ASP A 430 8.38 -5.39 -30.80
#